data_AF-U2AQD0-F1
#
_entry.id   AF-U2AQD0-F1
#
_cell.length_a   1.000
_cell.length_b   1.000
_cell.length_c   1.000
_cell.angle_alpha   90.00
_cell.angle_beta   90.00
_cell.angle_gamma   90.00
#
_symmetry.space_group_name_H-M   'P 1'
#
loop_
_entity.id
_entity.type
_entity.pdbx_description
1 polymer ?
#
loop_
_entity_poly.entity_id
_entity_poly.type
_entity_poly.pdbx_seq_one_letter_code
_entity_poly.pdbx_strand_id
1 'polypeptide(L)'
;MRHFIIFFVTLLLAGCNLFQKQQPAGESVASFWKDEVFVPVEKELYVTNFTALQYTVPDIHSNPNEQAYSFGRPFRIEAESEHFYKIKSNLDWYLRKEDMGNYEDIRFTKEVLEDVHFKGKWEGETFVDEKEGTTLSKYFTIDQISYEAYQKARKNGYFPLVKDTLAIKKKEGILSLPCNDTVVKLKDVEMTPQDDLEVYEYEGEMQPIHQYLIAGKAGYKFLIDKRTGHKTEIESHPYLSPNGKYIITLGMTEMGGATAIALYKVLNKEPFAIEFVVSAWISYWVAYEASKNRPTFFGKDGSLYVAMDALDSYEYNYKEEDKPCKYLIIKIKDRYQ
;
A
#
# COMPACT_ATOMS: atom_id res chain seq x y z
N MET A 1 -86.79 -11.29 -23.62
CA MET A 1 -87.07 -12.36 -24.60
C MET A 1 -85.72 -12.90 -25.07
N ARG A 2 -85.21 -14.10 -24.80
CA ARG A 2 -85.69 -15.41 -24.30
C ARG A 2 -84.70 -15.86 -23.19
N HIS A 3 -85.16 -16.21 -21.98
CA HIS A 3 -85.42 -17.57 -21.45
C HIS A 3 -84.18 -18.52 -21.39
N PHE A 4 -83.93 -19.37 -20.38
CA PHE A 4 -84.37 -19.65 -18.99
C PHE A 4 -83.38 -20.74 -18.45
N ILE A 5 -82.91 -20.60 -17.21
CA ILE A 5 -82.75 -21.58 -16.08
C ILE A 5 -82.14 -23.01 -16.28
N ILE A 6 -81.33 -23.44 -15.27
CA ILE A 6 -81.33 -24.72 -14.46
C ILE A 6 -79.91 -25.32 -14.34
N PHE A 7 -79.19 -25.27 -13.19
CA PHE A 7 -79.24 -26.00 -11.89
C PHE A 7 -78.49 -27.36 -11.84
N PHE A 8 -77.89 -27.67 -10.67
CA PHE A 8 -77.20 -28.89 -10.17
C PHE A 8 -75.67 -28.98 -10.40
N VAL A 9 -74.74 -28.97 -9.41
CA VAL A 9 -74.60 -29.51 -8.04
C VAL A 9 -74.44 -31.04 -7.96
N THR A 10 -73.35 -31.47 -7.27
CA THR A 10 -72.90 -32.84 -6.87
C THR A 10 -72.14 -33.66 -7.95
N LEU A 11 -71.05 -34.40 -7.72
CA LEU A 11 -70.33 -35.01 -6.57
C LEU A 11 -68.80 -34.94 -6.83
N LEU A 12 -67.90 -34.56 -5.92
CA LEU A 12 -67.27 -35.32 -4.82
C LEU A 12 -66.78 -36.76 -5.11
N LEU A 13 -65.45 -36.92 -4.98
CA LEU A 13 -64.67 -38.08 -4.50
C LEU A 13 -64.45 -39.27 -5.45
N ALA A 14 -63.20 -39.43 -5.92
CA ALA A 14 -62.34 -40.59 -5.63
C ALA A 14 -61.01 -40.53 -6.43
N GLY A 15 -59.88 -40.83 -5.77
CA GLY A 15 -58.73 -41.46 -6.43
C GLY A 15 -57.40 -40.69 -6.38
N CYS A 16 -56.54 -41.09 -5.45
CA CYS A 16 -55.12 -40.75 -5.39
C CYS A 16 -54.29 -41.39 -6.53
N ASN A 17 -53.19 -40.72 -6.88
CA ASN A 17 -51.89 -41.24 -7.33
C ASN A 17 -51.86 -42.43 -8.31
N LEU A 18 -51.56 -42.15 -9.59
CA LEU A 18 -50.59 -42.93 -10.38
C LEU A 18 -50.33 -42.22 -11.73
N PHE A 19 -49.31 -41.37 -11.80
CA PHE A 19 -48.74 -40.94 -13.09
C PHE A 19 -47.25 -41.27 -13.10
N GLN A 20 -46.98 -42.55 -13.32
CA GLN A 20 -45.69 -43.03 -13.80
C GLN A 20 -45.81 -43.14 -15.32
N LYS A 21 -45.42 -42.09 -16.03
CA LYS A 21 -45.14 -42.17 -17.47
C LYS A 21 -43.75 -41.61 -17.72
N GLN A 22 -42.87 -42.51 -18.15
CA GLN A 22 -41.58 -42.23 -18.77
C GLN A 22 -41.76 -41.21 -19.90
N GLN A 23 -40.94 -40.16 -19.89
CA GLN A 23 -40.56 -39.44 -21.10
C GLN A 23 -39.07 -39.71 -21.38
N PRO A 24 -38.71 -40.14 -22.60
CA PRO A 24 -37.33 -40.22 -23.04
C PRO A 24 -36.88 -38.92 -23.71
N ALA A 25 -35.55 -38.74 -23.76
CA ALA A 25 -34.81 -37.79 -24.61
C ALA A 25 -35.06 -36.30 -24.31
N GLY A 26 -34.44 -35.82 -23.23
CA GLY A 26 -34.01 -34.43 -23.13
C GLY A 26 -32.53 -34.38 -23.49
N GLU A 27 -32.21 -33.59 -24.51
CA GLU A 27 -30.87 -33.29 -24.99
C GLU A 27 -29.89 -33.11 -23.83
N SER A 28 -28.77 -33.83 -23.90
CA SER A 28 -27.60 -33.48 -23.12
C SER A 28 -27.23 -32.04 -23.45
N VAL A 29 -27.48 -31.12 -22.52
CA VAL A 29 -26.60 -29.96 -22.38
C VAL A 29 -25.28 -30.59 -21.97
N ALA A 30 -24.50 -31.00 -22.96
CA ALA A 30 -23.10 -31.33 -22.75
C ALA A 30 -22.50 -30.12 -22.07
N SER A 31 -22.11 -30.27 -20.81
CA SER A 31 -21.23 -29.34 -20.13
C SER A 31 -19.97 -29.25 -20.98
N PHE A 32 -19.92 -28.24 -21.85
CA PHE A 32 -18.82 -27.99 -22.79
C PHE A 32 -17.59 -27.41 -22.07
N TRP A 33 -17.48 -27.64 -20.77
CA TRP A 33 -16.40 -27.17 -19.92
C TRP A 33 -15.64 -28.41 -19.46
N LYS A 34 -14.38 -28.48 -19.84
CA LYS A 34 -13.45 -29.51 -19.39
C LYS A 34 -13.26 -29.30 -17.90
N ASP A 35 -13.80 -30.18 -17.06
CA ASP A 35 -13.52 -30.15 -15.62
C ASP A 35 -11.99 -30.15 -15.44
N GLU A 36 -11.46 -29.12 -14.79
CA GLU A 36 -10.03 -29.01 -14.46
C GLU A 36 -9.64 -30.25 -13.64
N VAL A 37 -8.71 -31.05 -14.17
CA VAL A 37 -8.23 -32.24 -13.47
C VAL A 37 -7.10 -31.83 -12.54
N PHE A 38 -7.36 -31.89 -11.24
CA PHE A 38 -6.39 -31.53 -10.22
C PHE A 38 -5.49 -32.70 -9.83
N VAL A 39 -4.19 -32.43 -9.78
CA VAL A 39 -3.16 -33.33 -9.27
C VAL A 39 -2.68 -32.80 -7.93
N PRO A 40 -2.67 -33.63 -6.86
CA PRO A 40 -2.16 -33.20 -5.55
C PRO A 40 -0.70 -32.77 -5.62
N VAL A 41 -0.39 -31.64 -4.99
CA VAL A 41 0.97 -31.10 -4.84
C VAL A 41 1.13 -30.47 -3.47
N GLU A 42 2.36 -30.30 -3.01
CA GLU A 42 2.65 -29.54 -1.79
C GLU A 42 3.79 -28.56 -2.08
N LYS A 43 3.43 -27.28 -2.21
CA LYS A 43 4.37 -26.17 -2.42
C LYS A 43 3.80 -24.88 -1.86
N GLU A 44 4.66 -23.92 -1.59
CA GLU A 44 4.29 -22.55 -1.22
C GLU A 44 4.58 -21.63 -2.39
N LEU A 45 3.60 -20.80 -2.77
CA LEU A 45 3.71 -19.85 -3.87
C LEU A 45 3.14 -18.50 -3.43
N TYR A 46 3.61 -17.44 -4.06
CA TYR A 46 3.20 -16.06 -3.82
C TYR A 46 2.30 -15.58 -4.95
N VAL A 47 1.36 -14.70 -4.63
CA VAL A 47 0.62 -13.93 -5.65
C VAL A 47 1.56 -12.88 -6.22
N THR A 48 1.86 -12.98 -7.52
CA THR A 48 2.85 -12.14 -8.22
C THR A 48 2.20 -11.15 -9.18
N ASN A 49 0.88 -11.20 -9.34
CA ASN A 49 0.11 -10.23 -10.11
C ASN A 49 -0.83 -9.44 -9.19
N PHE A 50 -0.75 -8.11 -9.23
CA PHE A 50 -1.57 -7.25 -8.36
C PHE A 50 -3.04 -7.21 -8.78
N THR A 51 -3.36 -7.66 -9.99
CA THR A 51 -4.74 -7.80 -10.48
C THR A 51 -5.30 -9.22 -10.28
N ALA A 52 -4.61 -10.07 -9.52
CA ALA A 52 -5.02 -11.46 -9.31
C ALA A 52 -6.42 -11.55 -8.69
N LEU A 53 -7.20 -12.49 -9.21
CA LEU A 53 -8.56 -12.74 -8.75
C LEU A 53 -8.65 -14.09 -8.05
N GLN A 54 -9.45 -14.15 -7.00
CA GLN A 54 -9.72 -15.39 -6.28
C GLN A 54 -11.00 -16.05 -6.81
N TYR A 55 -10.93 -17.36 -7.02
CA TYR A 55 -12.00 -18.16 -7.60
C TYR A 55 -12.53 -19.16 -6.57
N THR A 56 -13.86 -19.33 -6.51
CA THR A 56 -14.51 -20.42 -5.74
C THR A 56 -14.84 -21.63 -6.61
N VAL A 57 -14.78 -21.46 -7.93
CA VAL A 57 -14.92 -22.49 -8.95
C VAL A 57 -13.80 -22.28 -9.98
N PRO A 58 -13.03 -23.31 -10.35
CA PRO A 58 -11.88 -23.18 -11.25
C PRO A 58 -12.34 -23.06 -12.72
N ASP A 59 -12.98 -21.95 -13.05
CA ASP A 59 -13.49 -21.64 -14.39
C ASP A 59 -12.77 -20.42 -14.97
N ILE A 60 -12.01 -20.64 -16.05
CA ILE A 60 -11.25 -19.60 -16.75
C ILE A 60 -12.15 -18.53 -17.40
N HIS A 61 -13.43 -18.82 -17.61
CA HIS A 61 -14.41 -17.89 -18.19
C HIS A 61 -15.21 -17.14 -17.13
N SER A 62 -15.09 -17.55 -15.86
CA SER A 62 -15.68 -16.81 -14.76
C SER A 62 -14.88 -15.53 -14.49
N ASN A 63 -15.60 -14.45 -14.21
CA ASN A 63 -15.02 -13.21 -13.73
C ASN A 63 -15.55 -12.97 -12.31
N PRO A 64 -14.84 -13.45 -11.27
CA PRO A 64 -15.26 -13.20 -9.91
C PRO A 64 -15.26 -11.69 -9.67
N ASN A 65 -16.31 -11.19 -9.02
CA ASN A 65 -16.48 -9.75 -8.79
C ASN A 65 -15.54 -9.19 -7.71
N GLU A 66 -14.71 -10.02 -7.08
CA GLU A 66 -13.85 -9.63 -5.96
C GLU A 66 -12.37 -9.77 -6.35
N GLN A 67 -11.69 -8.63 -6.40
CA GLN A 67 -10.23 -8.61 -6.34
C GLN A 67 -9.80 -9.14 -4.97
N ALA A 68 -8.90 -10.10 -4.96
CA ALA A 68 -8.28 -10.53 -3.72
C ALA A 68 -7.09 -9.60 -3.48
N TYR A 69 -7.20 -8.71 -2.48
CA TYR A 69 -6.06 -7.99 -1.90
C TYR A 69 -5.10 -9.03 -1.31
N SER A 70 -4.24 -9.54 -2.18
CA SER A 70 -3.40 -10.70 -1.90
C SER A 70 -2.04 -10.58 -2.57
N PHE A 71 -1.74 -9.46 -3.23
CA PHE A 71 -0.46 -9.27 -3.90
C PHE A 71 0.70 -9.40 -2.92
N GLY A 72 1.60 -10.35 -3.20
CA GLY A 72 2.69 -10.72 -2.30
C GLY A 72 2.30 -11.67 -1.16
N ARG A 73 1.06 -12.16 -1.10
CA ARG A 73 0.64 -13.13 -0.09
C ARG A 73 1.17 -14.53 -0.42
N PRO A 74 1.84 -15.20 0.53
CA PRO A 74 2.16 -16.61 0.38
C PRO A 74 0.93 -17.49 0.61
N PHE A 75 0.75 -18.50 -0.23
CA PHE A 75 -0.26 -19.54 -0.10
C PHE A 75 0.37 -20.92 -0.20
N ARG A 76 -0.09 -21.83 0.66
CA ARG A 76 0.19 -23.27 0.53
C ARG A 76 -0.75 -23.85 -0.51
N ILE A 77 -0.20 -24.52 -1.50
CA ILE A 77 -0.92 -25.16 -2.60
C ILE A 77 -1.10 -26.64 -2.26
N GLU A 78 -2.31 -27.17 -2.39
CA GLU A 78 -2.63 -28.59 -2.15
C GLU A 78 -2.87 -29.38 -3.43
N ALA A 79 -3.21 -28.71 -4.54
CA ALA A 79 -3.36 -29.33 -5.84
C ALA A 79 -3.13 -28.31 -6.96
N GLU A 80 -2.78 -28.78 -8.15
CA GLU A 80 -2.68 -27.95 -9.36
C GLU A 80 -3.36 -28.64 -10.53
N SER A 81 -3.87 -27.83 -11.46
CA SER A 81 -4.48 -28.28 -12.69
C SER A 81 -3.80 -27.63 -13.90
N GLU A 82 -4.47 -27.61 -15.05
CA GLU A 82 -3.94 -26.99 -16.27
C GLU A 82 -3.75 -25.48 -16.06
N HIS A 83 -4.77 -24.79 -15.54
CA HIS A 83 -4.77 -23.33 -15.38
C HIS A 83 -4.84 -22.83 -13.94
N PHE A 84 -5.17 -23.67 -12.96
CA PHE A 84 -5.40 -23.24 -11.58
C PHE A 84 -4.50 -23.93 -10.56
N TYR A 85 -4.24 -23.20 -9.48
CA TYR A 85 -3.79 -23.75 -8.21
C TYR A 85 -4.97 -23.82 -7.24
N LYS A 86 -5.08 -24.93 -6.52
CA LYS A 86 -5.98 -25.05 -5.37
C LYS A 86 -5.23 -24.72 -4.09
N ILE A 87 -5.73 -23.74 -3.34
CA ILE A 87 -5.16 -23.29 -2.08
C ILE A 87 -5.56 -24.23 -0.96
N LYS A 88 -4.63 -24.57 -0.09
CA LYS A 88 -4.88 -25.30 1.15
C LYS A 88 -5.63 -24.41 2.14
N SER A 89 -6.96 -24.57 2.21
CA SER A 89 -7.87 -23.78 3.05
C SER A 89 -9.09 -24.62 3.45
N ASN A 90 -9.87 -24.15 4.42
CA ASN A 90 -11.16 -24.76 4.76
C ASN A 90 -12.24 -24.49 3.69
N LEU A 91 -11.96 -23.57 2.76
CA LEU A 91 -12.81 -23.22 1.64
C LEU A 91 -12.10 -23.61 0.33
N ASP A 92 -12.88 -24.04 -0.66
CA ASP A 92 -12.35 -24.33 -2.00
C ASP A 92 -12.03 -23.01 -2.71
N TRP A 93 -10.76 -22.60 -2.63
CA TRP A 93 -10.24 -21.40 -3.29
C TRP A 93 -9.19 -21.76 -4.32
N TYR A 94 -9.28 -21.07 -5.45
CA TYR A 94 -8.41 -21.26 -6.61
C TYR A 94 -7.81 -19.93 -7.06
N LEU A 95 -6.58 -19.98 -7.53
CA LEU A 95 -5.87 -18.86 -8.16
C LEU A 95 -5.33 -19.34 -9.50
N ARG A 96 -5.27 -18.44 -10.50
CA ARG A 96 -4.69 -18.79 -11.78
C ARG A 96 -3.19 -19.03 -11.63
N LYS A 97 -2.66 -19.99 -12.37
CA LYS A 97 -1.22 -20.30 -12.34
C LYS A 97 -0.37 -19.14 -12.83
N GLU A 98 -0.89 -18.33 -13.77
CA GLU A 98 -0.20 -17.15 -14.29
C GLU A 98 -0.05 -16.01 -13.27
N ASP A 99 -0.90 -15.98 -12.24
CA ASP A 99 -0.87 -14.97 -11.18
C ASP A 99 0.02 -15.37 -9.98
N MET A 100 0.60 -16.58 -10.02
CA MET A 100 1.28 -17.20 -8.90
C MET A 100 2.73 -17.57 -9.26
N GLY A 101 3.67 -17.30 -8.36
CA GLY A 101 5.08 -17.59 -8.57
C GLY A 101 5.88 -17.66 -7.28
N ASN A 102 7.20 -17.56 -7.39
CA ASN A 102 8.09 -17.45 -6.24
C ASN A 102 8.14 -15.99 -5.76
N TYR A 103 8.68 -15.77 -4.56
CA TYR A 103 8.90 -14.41 -4.05
C TYR A 103 9.73 -13.54 -5.01
N GLU A 104 10.69 -14.13 -5.73
CA GLU A 104 11.51 -13.42 -6.72
C GLU A 104 10.75 -12.98 -7.98
N ASP A 105 9.58 -13.55 -8.23
CA ASP A 105 8.72 -13.19 -9.35
C ASP A 105 7.86 -11.95 -9.02
N ILE A 106 7.80 -11.53 -7.75
CA ILE A 106 7.24 -10.24 -7.34
C ILE A 106 8.19 -9.14 -7.80
N ARG A 107 7.72 -8.33 -8.76
CA ARG A 107 8.49 -7.24 -9.37
C ARG A 107 7.77 -5.92 -9.23
N PHE A 108 8.54 -4.88 -8.96
CA PHE A 108 8.07 -3.52 -9.11
C PHE A 108 8.14 -3.15 -10.59
N THR A 109 6.99 -3.07 -11.26
CA THR A 109 6.91 -2.74 -12.68
C THR A 109 6.46 -1.30 -12.90
N LYS A 110 6.53 -0.83 -14.14
CA LYS A 110 6.00 0.50 -14.48
C LYS A 110 4.48 0.53 -14.36
N GLU A 111 3.80 -0.56 -14.70
CA GLU A 111 2.34 -0.67 -14.56
C GLU A 111 1.93 -0.50 -13.11
N VAL A 112 2.64 -1.16 -12.19
CA VAL A 112 2.48 -0.99 -10.73
C VAL A 112 2.71 0.47 -10.31
N LEU A 113 3.73 1.14 -10.87
CA LEU A 113 4.02 2.54 -10.55
C LEU A 113 2.87 3.49 -10.93
N GLU A 114 2.18 3.19 -12.02
CA GLU A 114 1.10 4.03 -12.53
C GLU A 114 -0.27 3.68 -11.96
N ASP A 115 -0.40 2.50 -11.37
CA ASP A 115 -1.58 2.11 -10.61
C ASP A 115 -1.56 2.76 -9.21
N VAL A 116 -2.05 4.00 -9.13
CA VAL A 116 -2.06 4.81 -7.91
C VAL A 116 -3.50 5.13 -7.48
N HIS A 117 -3.83 4.90 -6.21
CA HIS A 117 -5.19 5.14 -5.69
C HIS A 117 -5.52 6.63 -5.50
N PHE A 118 -4.52 7.48 -5.27
CA PHE A 118 -4.68 8.92 -5.07
C PHE A 118 -3.53 9.67 -5.74
N LYS A 119 -3.82 10.78 -6.42
CA LYS A 119 -2.79 11.61 -7.05
C LYS A 119 -3.23 13.05 -7.19
N GLY A 120 -2.52 13.96 -6.54
CA GLY A 120 -2.92 15.35 -6.53
C GLY A 120 -2.06 16.22 -5.63
N LYS A 121 -2.64 17.34 -5.23
CA LYS A 121 -2.02 18.30 -4.32
C LYS A 121 -3.04 18.85 -3.34
N TRP A 122 -2.56 19.20 -2.16
CA TRP A 122 -3.36 19.93 -1.18
C TRP A 122 -3.45 21.41 -1.59
N GLU A 123 -4.67 21.92 -1.75
CA GLU A 123 -4.99 23.34 -1.85
C GLU A 123 -5.76 23.74 -0.58
N GLY A 124 -5.02 24.17 0.45
CA GLY A 124 -5.59 24.35 1.79
C GLY A 124 -5.98 23.00 2.41
N GLU A 125 -7.22 22.89 2.88
CA GLU A 125 -7.77 21.64 3.45
C GLU A 125 -8.37 20.71 2.38
N THR A 126 -8.37 21.11 1.10
CA THR A 126 -8.93 20.30 0.01
C THR A 126 -7.84 19.63 -0.79
N PHE A 127 -7.94 18.31 -0.96
CA PHE A 127 -7.12 17.59 -1.92
C PHE A 127 -7.68 17.79 -3.32
N VAL A 128 -6.88 18.35 -4.21
CA VAL A 128 -7.22 18.56 -5.61
C VAL A 128 -6.50 17.52 -6.43
N ASP A 129 -7.27 16.59 -6.99
CA ASP A 129 -6.75 15.60 -7.92
C ASP A 129 -6.05 16.30 -9.09
N GLU A 130 -4.86 15.82 -9.41
CA GLU A 130 -4.18 16.28 -10.62
C GLU A 130 -4.99 15.80 -11.84
N LYS A 131 -5.06 16.65 -12.88
CA LYS A 131 -5.76 16.34 -14.14
C LYS A 131 -5.54 14.89 -14.58
N GLU A 132 -6.63 14.28 -15.02
CA GLU A 132 -6.69 12.95 -15.63
C GLU A 132 -5.52 12.76 -16.62
N GLY A 133 -4.78 11.66 -16.49
CA GLY A 133 -3.62 11.34 -17.32
C GLY A 133 -2.24 11.81 -16.82
N THR A 134 -2.14 12.43 -15.64
CA THR A 134 -0.82 12.66 -15.03
C THR A 134 -0.31 11.39 -14.32
N THR A 135 0.89 10.92 -14.66
CA THR A 135 1.51 9.69 -14.14
C THR A 135 2.54 9.96 -13.06
N LEU A 136 2.84 9.03 -12.15
CA LEU A 136 3.93 9.23 -11.18
C LEU A 136 5.29 9.30 -11.89
N SER A 137 5.40 8.61 -13.04
CA SER A 137 6.55 8.75 -13.95
C SER A 137 6.74 10.15 -14.52
N LYS A 138 5.77 11.05 -14.39
CA LYS A 138 5.92 12.47 -14.72
C LYS A 138 6.99 13.14 -13.86
N TYR A 139 7.14 12.71 -12.61
CA TYR A 139 7.99 13.31 -11.58
C TYR A 139 9.20 12.46 -11.25
N PHE A 140 9.02 11.13 -11.24
CA PHE A 140 10.04 10.19 -10.82
C PHE A 140 10.43 9.21 -11.93
N THR A 141 11.62 8.64 -11.80
CA THR A 141 11.97 7.35 -12.38
C THR A 141 12.18 6.39 -11.21
N ILE A 142 11.47 5.28 -11.20
CA ILE A 142 11.57 4.26 -10.13
C ILE A 142 11.96 2.95 -10.79
N ASP A 143 13.10 2.39 -10.38
CA ASP A 143 13.63 1.14 -10.89
C ASP A 143 13.94 0.18 -9.73
N GLN A 144 13.64 -1.11 -9.92
CA GLN A 144 14.09 -2.14 -8.99
C GLN A 144 15.58 -2.45 -9.21
N ILE A 145 16.33 -2.57 -8.11
CA ILE A 145 17.77 -2.85 -8.10
C ILE A 145 18.07 -4.09 -7.27
N SER A 146 19.29 -4.63 -7.43
CA SER A 146 19.75 -5.74 -6.61
C SER A 146 20.14 -5.31 -5.20
N TYR A 147 20.17 -6.26 -4.27
CA TYR A 147 20.68 -6.05 -2.91
C TYR A 147 22.12 -5.55 -2.91
N GLU A 148 22.98 -6.09 -3.77
CA GLU A 148 24.39 -5.70 -3.88
C GLU A 148 24.54 -4.24 -4.30
N ALA A 149 23.70 -3.78 -5.26
CA ALA A 149 23.68 -2.39 -5.70
C ALA A 149 23.24 -1.45 -4.58
N TYR A 150 22.18 -1.80 -3.86
CA TYR A 150 21.69 -1.07 -2.68
C TYR A 150 22.77 -0.98 -1.59
N GLN A 151 23.38 -2.10 -1.21
CA GLN A 151 24.42 -2.14 -0.17
C GLN A 151 25.67 -1.38 -0.58
N LYS A 152 26.05 -1.41 -1.86
CA LYS A 152 27.16 -0.61 -2.39
C LYS A 152 26.88 0.89 -2.26
N ALA A 153 25.67 1.34 -2.59
CA ALA A 153 25.25 2.73 -2.44
C ALA A 153 25.22 3.15 -0.96
N ARG A 154 24.70 2.28 -0.08
CA ARG A 154 24.57 2.51 1.37
C ARG A 154 25.88 2.88 2.04
N LYS A 155 27.01 2.30 1.62
CA LYS A 155 28.35 2.61 2.17
C LYS A 155 28.70 4.10 2.10
N ASN A 156 28.10 4.84 1.16
CA ASN A 156 28.28 6.27 0.98
C ASN A 156 26.94 7.02 1.01
N GLY A 157 25.93 6.45 1.67
CA GLY A 157 24.60 7.05 1.78
C GLY A 157 24.62 8.37 2.54
N TYR A 158 23.73 9.26 2.15
CA TYR A 158 23.49 10.54 2.81
C TYR A 158 22.31 10.43 3.77
N PHE A 159 22.57 10.72 5.04
CA PHE A 159 21.62 10.65 6.16
C PHE A 159 21.56 12.02 6.86
N PRO A 160 20.68 12.93 6.42
CA PRO A 160 20.63 14.29 6.93
C PRO A 160 20.06 14.40 8.34
N LEU A 161 19.28 13.41 8.78
CA LEU A 161 18.60 13.40 10.08
C LEU A 161 19.54 12.82 11.15
N VAL A 162 19.83 13.63 12.16
CA VAL A 162 20.65 13.23 13.31
C VAL A 162 19.84 13.37 14.58
N LYS A 163 19.76 12.32 15.41
CA LYS A 163 18.99 12.34 16.66
C LYS A 163 19.89 12.67 17.85
N ASP A 164 19.78 13.87 18.39
CA ASP A 164 20.41 14.26 19.66
C ASP A 164 19.50 13.95 20.85
N THR A 165 19.73 12.81 21.51
CA THR A 165 18.98 12.40 22.71
C THR A 165 19.55 12.97 24.02
N LEU A 166 20.68 13.67 23.98
CA LEU A 166 21.31 14.24 25.17
C LEU A 166 20.77 15.63 25.47
N ALA A 167 20.68 16.49 24.45
CA ALA A 167 20.19 17.85 24.59
C ALA A 167 18.65 17.92 24.60
N ILE A 168 17.99 17.15 23.74
CA ILE A 168 16.53 17.17 23.60
C ILE A 168 15.94 16.00 24.38
N LYS A 169 15.25 16.34 25.48
CA LYS A 169 14.60 15.37 26.36
C LYS A 169 13.15 15.76 26.61
N LYS A 170 12.29 14.74 26.59
CA LYS A 170 10.92 14.85 27.05
C LYS A 170 10.88 14.69 28.56
N LYS A 171 10.24 15.62 29.27
CA LYS A 171 10.06 15.59 30.71
C LYS A 171 8.59 15.77 31.04
N GLU A 172 8.03 14.87 31.85
CA GLU A 172 6.63 14.94 32.30
C GLU A 172 5.64 15.12 31.13
N GLY A 173 5.84 14.38 30.04
CA GLY A 173 5.00 14.47 28.84
C GLY A 173 5.22 15.72 27.98
N ILE A 174 6.17 16.60 28.32
CA ILE A 174 6.47 17.83 27.56
C ILE A 174 7.80 17.67 26.83
N LEU A 175 7.74 17.72 25.49
CA LEU A 175 8.90 17.84 24.62
C LEU A 175 9.21 19.33 24.44
N SER A 176 10.38 19.76 24.93
CA SER A 176 10.86 21.14 24.80
C SER A 176 11.95 21.23 23.74
N LEU A 177 11.71 22.04 22.71
CA LEU A 177 12.62 22.25 21.58
C LEU A 177 13.21 23.66 21.68
N PRO A 178 14.49 23.82 22.04
CA PRO A 178 15.12 25.13 22.06
C PRO A 178 15.22 25.67 20.63
N CYS A 179 14.71 26.87 20.42
CA CYS A 179 14.91 27.63 19.19
C CYS A 179 15.65 28.93 19.52
N ASN A 180 16.19 29.63 18.53
CA ASN A 180 16.93 30.87 18.78
C ASN A 180 16.04 31.95 19.41
N ASP A 181 14.82 32.10 18.89
CA ASP A 181 13.93 33.20 19.25
C ASP A 181 12.89 32.78 20.29
N THR A 182 12.75 31.48 20.55
CA THR A 182 11.69 30.92 21.41
C THR A 182 12.03 29.51 21.90
N VAL A 183 11.19 28.95 22.77
CA VAL A 183 11.21 27.53 23.10
C VAL A 183 9.85 26.95 22.76
N VAL A 184 9.82 26.03 21.79
CA VAL A 184 8.59 25.31 21.44
C VAL A 184 8.37 24.20 22.47
N LYS A 185 7.15 24.12 22.99
CA LYS A 185 6.73 23.09 23.95
C LYS A 185 5.57 22.31 23.35
N LEU A 186 5.77 21.01 23.18
CA LEU A 186 4.75 20.08 22.73
C LEU A 186 4.38 19.19 23.90
N LYS A 187 3.12 19.23 24.33
CA LYS A 187 2.63 18.50 25.50
C LYS A 187 1.77 17.35 25.03
N ASP A 188 2.07 16.16 25.55
CA ASP A 188 1.23 14.99 25.32
C ASP A 188 -0.18 15.19 25.90
N VAL A 189 -1.15 14.64 25.20
CA VAL A 189 -2.54 14.60 25.62
C VAL A 189 -2.88 13.14 25.88
N GLU A 190 -3.26 12.83 27.13
CA GLU A 190 -3.77 11.51 27.48
C GLU A 190 -5.14 11.30 26.83
N MET A 191 -5.44 10.05 26.47
CA MET A 191 -6.73 9.72 25.85
C MET A 191 -7.88 9.94 26.83
N THR A 192 -8.84 10.77 26.45
CA THR A 192 -10.09 11.00 27.20
C THR A 192 -11.31 10.79 26.27
N PRO A 193 -12.55 10.75 26.80
CA PRO A 193 -13.73 10.73 25.93
C PRO A 193 -13.88 11.97 25.04
N GLN A 194 -13.17 13.06 25.34
CA GLN A 194 -13.22 14.33 24.61
C GLN A 194 -12.00 14.56 23.72
N ASP A 195 -10.84 14.03 24.11
CA ASP A 195 -9.56 14.25 23.46
C ASP A 195 -8.92 12.93 23.04
N ASP A 196 -8.44 12.88 21.80
CA ASP A 196 -7.65 11.75 21.32
C ASP A 196 -6.25 11.74 21.95
N LEU A 197 -5.65 10.56 22.03
CA LEU A 197 -4.25 10.41 22.44
C LEU A 197 -3.32 11.19 21.50
N GLU A 198 -2.53 12.11 22.03
CA GLU A 198 -1.47 12.80 21.31
C GLU A 198 -0.13 12.58 22.00
N VAL A 199 0.80 11.95 21.28
CA VAL A 199 2.17 11.73 21.76
C VAL A 199 3.14 12.38 20.79
N TYR A 200 4.01 13.23 21.32
CA TYR A 200 5.03 13.91 20.52
C TYR A 200 6.41 13.29 20.74
N GLU A 201 7.06 12.87 19.66
CA GLU A 201 8.39 12.29 19.69
C GLU A 201 9.36 13.06 18.81
N TYR A 202 10.54 13.34 19.35
CA TYR A 202 11.65 13.91 18.61
C TYR A 202 12.35 12.82 17.80
N GLU A 203 12.39 12.96 16.48
CA GLU A 203 13.03 12.00 15.58
C GLU A 203 14.44 12.41 15.18
N GLY A 204 14.73 13.71 15.17
CA GLY A 204 16.06 14.22 14.88
C GLY A 204 16.04 15.65 14.38
N GLU A 205 17.19 16.13 13.97
CA GLU A 205 17.39 17.43 13.36
C GLU A 205 18.00 17.29 11.98
N MET A 206 17.49 18.07 11.04
CA MET A 206 18.01 18.24 9.69
C MET A 206 18.77 19.56 9.63
N GLN A 207 20.06 19.54 10.04
CA GLN A 207 20.92 20.73 10.05
C GLN A 207 20.92 21.53 8.73
N PRO A 208 20.98 20.91 7.53
CA PRO A 208 21.12 21.65 6.28
C PRO A 208 19.93 22.56 5.93
N ILE A 209 18.81 22.42 6.65
CA ILE A 209 17.60 23.26 6.53
C ILE A 209 17.14 23.82 7.87
N HIS A 210 17.94 23.68 8.93
CA HIS A 210 17.65 24.17 10.28
C HIS A 210 16.28 23.76 10.83
N GLN A 211 15.87 22.50 10.63
CA GLN A 211 14.59 21.97 11.12
C GLN A 211 14.78 20.84 12.15
N TYR A 212 13.90 20.77 13.14
CA TYR A 212 13.62 19.55 13.89
C TYR A 212 12.56 18.73 13.14
N LEU A 213 12.67 17.40 13.17
CA LEU A 213 11.61 16.48 12.75
C LEU A 213 10.93 15.91 13.99
N ILE A 214 9.60 16.05 14.02
CA ILE A 214 8.75 15.59 15.12
C ILE A 214 7.72 14.62 14.57
N ALA A 215 7.55 13.49 15.24
CA ALA A 215 6.38 12.64 15.09
C ALA A 215 5.33 13.05 16.12
N GLY A 216 4.08 13.21 15.68
CA GLY A 216 2.94 13.58 16.51
C GLY A 216 1.87 12.48 16.54
N LYS A 217 0.62 12.92 16.76
CA LYS A 217 -0.59 12.08 16.74
C LYS A 217 -0.59 11.14 15.54
N ALA A 218 -1.02 9.89 15.73
CA ALA A 218 -1.16 8.88 14.67
C ALA A 218 0.06 8.67 13.76
N GLY A 219 1.27 9.06 14.18
CA GLY A 219 2.49 8.94 13.38
C GLY A 219 2.72 10.09 12.39
N TYR A 220 1.85 11.10 12.35
CA TYR A 220 2.03 12.29 11.52
C TYR A 220 3.37 12.97 11.79
N LYS A 221 4.00 13.47 10.74
CA LYS A 221 5.28 14.16 10.85
C LYS A 221 5.10 15.65 10.62
N PHE A 222 5.89 16.46 11.31
CA PHE A 222 6.00 17.89 11.01
C PHE A 222 7.40 18.40 11.34
N LEU A 223 7.75 19.50 10.70
CA LEU A 223 9.01 20.20 10.89
C LEU A 223 8.82 21.39 11.83
N ILE A 224 9.78 21.61 12.72
CA ILE A 224 9.85 22.83 13.55
C ILE A 224 11.14 23.57 13.21
N ASP A 225 11.01 24.82 12.78
CA ASP A 225 12.14 25.68 12.45
C ASP A 225 12.95 26.01 13.71
N LYS A 226 14.25 25.65 13.71
CA LYS A 226 15.14 25.78 14.87
C LYS A 226 15.43 27.23 15.26
N ARG A 227 15.10 28.21 14.43
CA ARG A 227 15.30 29.62 14.76
C ARG A 227 14.02 30.20 15.35
N THR A 228 12.93 30.06 14.60
CA THR A 228 11.67 30.76 14.85
C THR A 228 10.65 29.93 15.63
N GLY A 229 10.80 28.61 15.68
CA GLY A 229 9.80 27.68 16.22
C GLY A 229 8.59 27.46 15.31
N HIS A 230 8.60 27.98 14.08
CA HIS A 230 7.48 27.82 13.14
C HIS A 230 7.28 26.35 12.76
N LYS A 231 6.02 25.87 12.85
CA LYS A 231 5.61 24.52 12.44
C LYS A 231 5.30 24.48 10.95
N THR A 232 5.85 23.50 10.25
CA THR A 232 5.51 23.18 8.85
C THR A 232 5.06 21.73 8.76
N GLU A 233 3.86 21.48 8.24
CA GLU A 233 3.32 20.13 8.06
C GLU A 233 3.94 19.42 6.85
N ILE A 234 4.04 18.09 6.95
CA ILE A 234 4.60 17.25 5.90
C ILE A 234 3.91 15.89 5.89
N GLU A 235 3.69 15.32 4.71
CA GLU A 235 2.77 14.18 4.54
C GLU A 235 3.26 12.87 5.18
N SER A 236 4.57 12.63 5.19
CA SER A 236 5.17 11.41 5.74
C SER A 236 6.65 11.65 6.10
N HIS A 237 7.41 10.59 6.41
CA HIS A 237 8.82 10.70 6.75
C HIS A 237 9.63 11.42 5.67
N PRO A 238 10.27 12.56 5.98
CA PRO A 238 11.01 13.34 4.98
C PRO A 238 12.44 12.84 4.80
N TYR A 239 12.84 12.72 3.54
CA TYR A 239 14.21 12.48 3.11
C TYR A 239 14.70 13.70 2.34
N LEU A 240 15.61 14.47 2.94
CA LEU A 240 16.23 15.63 2.31
C LEU A 240 17.33 15.18 1.34
N SER A 241 17.26 15.66 0.11
CA SER A 241 18.29 15.44 -0.92
C SER A 241 19.66 16.03 -0.52
N PRO A 242 20.79 15.48 -1.01
CA PRO A 242 22.13 15.95 -0.63
C PRO A 242 22.41 17.41 -0.98
N ASN A 243 21.81 17.93 -2.06
CA ASN A 243 21.92 19.34 -2.45
C ASN A 243 20.98 20.26 -1.63
N GLY A 244 20.10 19.69 -0.82
CA GLY A 244 19.14 20.40 0.00
C GLY A 244 18.06 21.15 -0.78
N LYS A 245 17.82 20.78 -2.05
CA LYS A 245 16.81 21.42 -2.91
C LYS A 245 15.46 20.71 -2.90
N TYR A 246 15.45 19.41 -2.60
CA TYR A 246 14.24 18.58 -2.61
C TYR A 246 14.09 17.80 -1.32
N ILE A 247 12.84 17.59 -0.93
CA ILE A 247 12.45 16.61 0.08
C ILE A 247 11.52 15.61 -0.62
N ILE A 248 11.84 14.33 -0.52
CA ILE A 248 10.90 13.25 -0.86
C ILE A 248 10.37 12.70 0.45
N THR A 249 9.07 12.54 0.57
CA THR A 249 8.48 11.83 1.71
C THR A 249 8.11 10.42 1.30
N LEU A 250 8.28 9.46 2.21
CA LEU A 250 7.78 8.09 2.08
C LEU A 250 7.26 7.62 3.42
N GLY A 251 6.06 7.05 3.45
CA GLY A 251 5.50 6.46 4.66
C GLY A 251 4.21 5.72 4.37
N MET A 252 3.81 4.85 5.29
CA MET A 252 2.52 4.18 5.20
C MET A 252 1.40 5.21 5.43
N THR A 253 0.32 5.10 4.67
CA THR A 253 -0.85 5.97 4.85
C THR A 253 -1.54 5.68 6.19
N GLU A 254 -2.34 6.63 6.67
CA GLU A 254 -3.14 6.47 7.90
C GLU A 254 -4.12 5.31 7.84
N MET A 255 -4.63 5.01 6.64
CA MET A 255 -5.56 3.90 6.42
C MET A 255 -4.85 2.54 6.42
N GLY A 256 -3.53 2.52 6.65
CA GLY A 256 -2.70 1.35 6.50
C GLY A 256 -2.54 0.95 5.04
N GLY A 257 -1.54 0.12 4.79
CA GLY A 257 -1.37 -0.51 3.48
C GLY A 257 -0.32 0.18 2.61
N ALA A 258 -0.74 1.09 1.73
CA ALA A 258 0.13 1.63 0.68
C ALA A 258 1.13 2.68 1.17
N THR A 259 2.23 2.85 0.41
CA THR A 259 3.19 3.93 0.63
C THR A 259 2.70 5.22 -0.03
N ALA A 260 2.52 6.27 0.75
CA ALA A 260 2.42 7.62 0.23
C ALA A 260 3.82 8.14 -0.14
N ILE A 261 3.96 8.64 -1.37
CA ILE A 261 5.16 9.35 -1.84
C ILE A 261 4.78 10.79 -2.19
N ALA A 262 5.50 11.76 -1.64
CA ALA A 262 5.34 13.15 -2.05
C ALA A 262 6.69 13.82 -2.36
N LEU A 263 6.64 14.83 -3.24
CA LEU A 263 7.78 15.65 -3.61
C LEU A 263 7.55 17.09 -3.16
N TYR A 264 8.55 17.64 -2.49
CA TYR A 264 8.60 19.05 -2.13
C TYR A 264 9.88 19.69 -2.68
N LYS A 265 9.79 20.96 -3.08
CA LYS A 265 10.96 21.80 -3.33
C LYS A 265 11.24 22.66 -2.11
N VAL A 266 12.52 22.76 -1.75
CA VAL A 266 13.00 23.72 -0.76
C VAL A 266 13.21 25.06 -1.47
N LEU A 267 12.29 25.99 -1.24
CA LEU A 267 12.34 27.34 -1.83
C LEU A 267 13.34 28.22 -1.10
N ASN A 268 13.36 28.10 0.24
CA ASN A 268 14.28 28.82 1.08
C ASN A 268 14.59 28.00 2.34
N LYS A 269 15.80 28.18 2.85
CA LYS A 269 16.26 27.56 4.10
C LYS A 269 16.10 28.52 5.28
N GLU A 270 16.11 29.82 5.00
CA GLU A 270 16.08 30.87 6.01
C GLU A 270 15.35 32.15 5.52
N PRO A 271 14.10 32.41 5.96
CA PRO A 271 13.22 31.48 6.67
C PRO A 271 12.90 30.24 5.84
N PHE A 272 12.69 29.11 6.52
CA PHE A 272 12.35 27.86 5.85
C PHE A 272 11.03 27.98 5.10
N ALA A 273 11.06 27.59 3.82
CA ALA A 273 9.90 27.58 2.95
C ALA A 273 9.99 26.42 1.96
N ILE A 274 8.89 25.71 1.77
CA ILE A 274 8.77 24.60 0.84
C ILE A 274 7.57 24.77 -0.07
N GLU A 275 7.66 24.20 -1.26
CA GLU A 275 6.57 24.07 -2.23
C GLU A 275 6.20 22.58 -2.35
N PHE A 276 4.95 22.24 -2.10
CA PHE A 276 4.41 20.92 -2.41
C PHE A 276 4.25 20.78 -3.93
N VAL A 277 4.84 19.73 -4.52
CA VAL A 277 4.81 19.50 -5.98
C VAL A 277 3.76 18.45 -6.36
N VAL A 278 3.79 17.29 -5.71
CA VAL A 278 2.89 16.16 -6.00
C VAL A 278 2.88 15.20 -4.82
N SER A 279 1.76 14.51 -4.60
CA SER A 279 1.68 13.27 -3.84
C SER A 279 0.98 12.18 -4.64
N ALA A 280 1.38 10.94 -4.40
CA ALA A 280 0.70 9.75 -4.89
C ALA A 280 0.79 8.60 -3.88
N TRP A 281 -0.16 7.67 -3.94
CA TRP A 281 -0.12 6.45 -3.14
C TRP A 281 0.23 5.27 -4.04
N ILE A 282 1.38 4.65 -3.78
CA ILE A 282 1.88 3.51 -4.54
C ILE A 282 1.11 2.27 -4.09
N SER A 283 0.12 1.87 -4.89
CA SER A 283 -0.80 0.78 -4.54
C SER A 283 -0.03 -0.51 -4.31
N TYR A 284 -0.42 -1.28 -3.30
CA TYR A 284 0.14 -2.60 -2.98
C TYR A 284 1.63 -2.65 -2.62
N TRP A 285 2.31 -1.53 -2.38
CA TRP A 285 3.73 -1.51 -1.99
C TRP A 285 3.97 -0.68 -0.73
N VAL A 286 4.79 -1.21 0.17
CA VAL A 286 5.10 -0.63 1.48
C VAL A 286 6.59 -0.38 1.61
N ALA A 287 6.96 0.86 1.91
CA ALA A 287 8.33 1.22 2.24
C ALA A 287 8.64 0.86 3.71
N TYR A 288 9.84 0.34 3.93
CA TYR A 288 10.36 0.16 5.28
C TYR A 288 10.78 1.52 5.85
N GLU A 289 9.86 2.18 6.57
CA GLU A 289 10.15 3.42 7.27
C GLU A 289 11.06 3.17 8.48
N ALA A 290 12.05 4.05 8.70
CA ALA A 290 12.90 4.07 9.88
C ALA A 290 13.61 2.74 10.24
N SER A 291 13.73 1.79 9.30
CA SER A 291 14.43 0.53 9.52
C SER A 291 15.93 0.75 9.65
N LYS A 292 16.52 0.31 10.77
CA LYS A 292 17.98 0.39 10.98
C LYS A 292 18.76 -0.49 9.99
N ASN A 293 18.18 -1.64 9.64
CA ASN A 293 18.84 -2.62 8.76
C ASN A 293 18.59 -2.32 7.29
N ARG A 294 17.46 -1.68 6.97
CA ARG A 294 17.02 -1.36 5.61
C ARG A 294 16.69 0.13 5.48
N PRO A 295 17.64 1.03 5.79
CA PRO A 295 17.33 2.44 5.87
C PRO A 295 17.07 3.01 4.47
N THR A 296 16.21 4.01 4.40
CA THR A 296 16.05 4.82 3.20
C THR A 296 17.07 5.96 3.21
N PHE A 297 17.75 6.21 2.10
CA PHE A 297 18.83 7.20 2.02
C PHE A 297 19.06 7.71 0.60
N PHE A 298 19.64 8.91 0.49
CA PHE A 298 20.13 9.39 -0.81
C PHE A 298 21.52 8.87 -1.12
N GLY A 299 21.76 8.44 -2.35
CA GLY A 299 23.08 8.13 -2.86
C GLY A 299 23.84 9.38 -3.34
N LYS A 300 25.13 9.20 -3.65
CA LYS A 300 25.98 10.23 -4.26
C LYS A 300 25.50 10.68 -5.64
N ASP A 301 24.72 9.84 -6.31
CA ASP A 301 24.10 10.11 -7.61
C ASP A 301 22.85 10.98 -7.51
N GLY A 302 22.45 11.39 -6.29
CA GLY A 302 21.26 12.19 -6.07
C GLY A 302 19.95 11.40 -6.12
N SER A 303 20.02 10.07 -6.21
CA SER A 303 18.86 9.18 -6.17
C SER A 303 18.53 8.74 -4.75
N LEU A 304 17.25 8.53 -4.46
CA LEU A 304 16.80 7.95 -3.21
C LEU A 304 16.76 6.42 -3.32
N TYR A 305 17.42 5.73 -2.39
CA TYR A 305 17.47 4.29 -2.30
C TYR A 305 16.52 3.84 -1.19
N VAL A 306 15.62 2.92 -1.51
CA VAL A 306 14.50 2.53 -0.65
C VAL A 306 14.41 1.01 -0.62
N ALA A 307 14.17 0.45 0.57
CA ALA A 307 13.69 -0.92 0.69
C ALA A 307 12.16 -0.91 0.74
N MET A 308 11.51 -1.73 -0.08
CA MET A 308 10.06 -1.87 -0.14
C MET A 308 9.67 -3.35 -0.24
N ASP A 309 8.42 -3.65 0.07
CA ASP A 309 7.84 -4.97 -0.20
C ASP A 309 6.40 -4.84 -0.72
N ALA A 310 5.90 -5.90 -1.34
CA ALA A 310 4.48 -6.02 -1.65
C ALA A 310 3.69 -6.01 -0.33
N LEU A 311 2.48 -5.45 -0.34
CA LEU A 311 1.67 -5.21 0.86
C LEU A 311 1.54 -6.45 1.74
N ASP A 312 1.07 -7.56 1.19
CA ASP A 312 0.87 -8.75 2.01
C ASP A 312 2.20 -9.37 2.40
N SER A 313 3.23 -9.31 1.55
CA SER A 313 4.60 -9.76 1.92
C SER A 313 5.14 -8.96 3.10
N TYR A 314 4.94 -7.64 3.12
CA TYR A 314 5.38 -6.76 4.19
C TYR A 314 4.82 -7.19 5.54
N GLU A 315 3.54 -7.56 5.62
CA GLU A 315 2.92 -8.02 6.88
C GLU A 315 3.60 -9.27 7.45
N TYR A 316 4.04 -10.20 6.59
CA TYR A 316 4.79 -11.39 7.00
C TYR A 316 6.28 -11.13 7.24
N ASN A 317 6.85 -10.11 6.61
CA ASN A 317 8.29 -9.86 6.57
C ASN A 317 8.74 -8.77 7.54
N TYR A 318 7.86 -7.86 7.96
CA TYR A 318 8.23 -6.67 8.75
C TYR A 318 8.82 -7.02 10.13
N LYS A 319 8.39 -8.13 10.74
CA LYS A 319 8.87 -8.55 12.07
C LYS A 319 10.20 -9.31 12.03
N GLU A 320 10.70 -9.67 10.85
CA GLU A 320 11.88 -10.52 10.69
C GLU A 320 12.95 -9.83 9.87
N GLU A 321 13.99 -9.35 10.56
CA GLU A 321 15.07 -8.54 9.96
C GLU A 321 15.82 -9.26 8.83
N ASP A 322 15.80 -10.60 8.80
CA ASP A 322 16.51 -11.44 7.83
C ASP A 322 15.68 -11.79 6.59
N LYS A 323 14.37 -11.51 6.58
CA LYS A 323 13.53 -11.86 5.41
C LYS A 323 13.84 -10.97 4.21
N PRO A 324 13.83 -11.52 2.98
CA PRO A 324 14.12 -10.74 1.79
C PRO A 324 13.08 -9.62 1.60
N CYS A 325 13.51 -8.54 0.95
CA CYS A 325 12.65 -7.46 0.47
C CYS A 325 13.12 -7.02 -0.90
N LYS A 326 12.40 -6.09 -1.54
CA LYS A 326 12.80 -5.49 -2.80
C LYS A 326 13.51 -4.16 -2.54
N TYR A 327 14.48 -3.86 -3.38
CA TYR A 327 15.24 -2.61 -3.30
C TYR A 327 14.95 -1.78 -4.53
N LEU A 328 14.58 -0.52 -4.33
CA LEU A 328 14.26 0.42 -5.39
C LEU A 328 15.21 1.61 -5.37
N ILE A 329 15.39 2.22 -6.53
CA ILE A 329 16.00 3.54 -6.70
C ILE A 329 14.97 4.50 -7.27
N ILE A 330 14.80 5.65 -6.63
CA ILE A 330 13.86 6.71 -7.00
C ILE A 330 14.66 7.95 -7.40
N LYS A 331 14.47 8.41 -8.63
CA LYS A 331 15.14 9.58 -9.20
C LYS A 331 14.15 10.67 -9.52
N ILE A 332 14.42 11.90 -9.08
CA ILE A 332 13.64 13.08 -9.50
C ILE A 332 14.04 13.42 -10.95
N LYS A 333 13.07 13.59 -11.85
CA LYS A 333 13.35 13.90 -13.26
C LYS A 333 13.88 15.31 -13.46
N ASP A 334 14.82 15.47 -14.39
CA ASP A 334 15.63 16.68 -14.65
C ASP A 334 14.85 17.99 -14.76
N ARG A 335 13.65 17.98 -15.36
CA ARG A 335 12.82 19.20 -15.45
C ARG A 335 12.38 19.75 -14.08
N TYR A 336 12.61 18.99 -13.02
CA TYR A 336 12.38 19.38 -11.65
C TYR A 336 13.67 19.57 -10.86
N GLN A 337 14.86 19.18 -11.34
CA GLN A 337 16.19 19.38 -10.72
C GLN A 337 16.77 20.78 -11.01
#